data_AF-A0A4Q4YDS4-F1
#
_entry.id   AF-A0A4Q4YDS4-F1
#
_cell.length_a   1.000
_cell.length_b   1.000
_cell.length_c   1.000
_cell.angle_alpha   90.00
_cell.angle_beta   90.00
_cell.angle_gamma   90.00
#
_symmetry.space_group_name_H-M   'P 1'
#
loop_
_entity.id
_entity.type
_entity.pdbx_description
1 polymer ?
#
loop_
_entity_poly.entity_id
_entity_poly.type
_entity_poly.pdbx_seq_one_letter_code
_entity_poly.pdbx_strand_id
1 'polypeptide(L)'
;MKLPIFFFVAYLAAGVAGKALRVAYEKIFFFYAYQIDQLNPESERSLDFMCAEPIDVQKGGCKDVTPKYVPCTAVDKDRGPTAGKLSPMLEGMSVQSNPTPDVEGTAKHLGSQGMDQNRYAPWRVIKDGTAFNKMIEHLREVMAKTNASMTVDDYNTHKALFEGAELSLDRVHWSRHVYHSPHLMKYLADNIPGIKLVIAPVVGKDWKGADTVDFKLDDTINANEAAMPDIRDKLEDAYKSFYAVKEPKEHQIVMQSCERAKNRIKGVSCSTL
;
A
#
# COMPACT_ATOMS: atom_id res chain seq x y z
N MET A 1 -23.67 18.32 -5.76
CA MET A 1 -22.22 18.22 -6.03
C MET A 1 -21.89 16.74 -5.98
N LYS A 2 -21.67 16.05 -7.10
CA LYS A 2 -21.49 14.59 -7.11
C LYS A 2 -20.12 14.28 -6.50
N LEU A 3 -20.08 13.61 -5.33
CA LEU A 3 -18.81 13.05 -4.86
C LEU A 3 -18.32 12.04 -5.90
N PRO A 4 -17.05 12.09 -6.33
CA PRO A 4 -16.49 11.07 -7.17
C PRO A 4 -16.28 9.82 -6.29
N ILE A 5 -17.35 9.04 -6.07
CA ILE A 5 -17.27 7.75 -5.39
C ILE A 5 -16.72 6.72 -6.38
N PHE A 6 -15.46 6.88 -6.77
CA PHE A 6 -14.75 5.86 -7.55
C PHE A 6 -14.25 4.77 -6.59
N PHE A 7 -15.12 3.83 -6.28
CA PHE A 7 -14.72 2.54 -5.72
C PHE A 7 -15.08 1.45 -6.72
N PHE A 8 -14.25 1.29 -7.75
CA PHE A 8 -14.31 0.14 -8.64
C PHE A 8 -12.93 -0.41 -8.88
N VAL A 9 -12.62 -1.49 -8.16
CA VAL A 9 -11.63 -2.45 -8.65
C VAL A 9 -12.22 -3.83 -8.45
N ALA A 10 -12.60 -4.47 -9.55
CA ALA A 10 -12.92 -5.90 -9.56
C ALA A 10 -11.62 -6.68 -9.32
N TYR A 11 -11.34 -7.04 -8.07
CA TYR A 11 -10.19 -7.88 -7.73
C TYR A 11 -10.57 -9.36 -7.89
N LEU A 12 -10.20 -9.96 -9.02
CA LEU A 12 -10.19 -11.41 -9.19
C LEU A 12 -8.86 -11.96 -8.64
N ALA A 13 -8.80 -12.24 -7.35
CA ALA A 13 -7.65 -12.96 -6.79
C ALA A 13 -8.00 -13.74 -5.54
N ALA A 14 -8.26 -15.03 -5.70
CA ALA A 14 -8.44 -15.97 -4.59
C ALA A 14 -7.16 -16.01 -3.73
N GLY A 15 -7.18 -15.35 -2.57
CA GLY A 15 -6.05 -15.30 -1.64
C GLY A 15 -6.50 -15.14 -0.19
N VAL A 16 -5.62 -15.47 0.76
CA VAL A 16 -5.90 -15.29 2.19
C VAL A 16 -5.50 -13.87 2.62
N ALA A 17 -6.38 -12.87 2.55
CA ALA A 17 -6.29 -11.53 3.14
C ALA A 17 -6.06 -11.54 4.68
N GLY A 18 -4.89 -12.02 5.10
CA GLY A 18 -4.47 -11.95 6.48
C GLY A 18 -3.67 -10.71 6.83
N LYS A 19 -3.71 -10.28 8.10
CA LYS A 19 -2.85 -9.20 8.61
C LYS A 19 -1.37 -9.47 8.30
N ALA A 20 -0.92 -10.72 8.43
CA ALA A 20 0.42 -11.16 8.06
C ALA A 20 0.68 -11.06 6.55
N LEU A 21 -0.27 -11.48 5.71
CA LEU A 21 -0.13 -11.41 4.25
C LEU A 21 -0.07 -9.96 3.76
N ARG A 22 -0.87 -9.06 4.33
CA ARG A 22 -0.80 -7.63 4.05
C ARG A 22 0.58 -7.07 4.34
N VAL A 23 1.13 -7.38 5.52
CA VAL A 23 2.47 -6.92 5.92
C VAL A 23 3.53 -7.50 4.99
N ALA A 24 3.35 -8.73 4.50
CA ALA A 24 4.22 -9.31 3.49
C ALA A 24 4.16 -8.52 2.17
N TYR A 25 2.96 -8.19 1.66
CA TYR A 25 2.83 -7.33 0.47
C TYR A 25 3.41 -5.93 0.68
N GLU A 26 3.25 -5.32 1.85
CA GLU A 26 3.87 -4.03 2.19
C GLU A 26 5.41 -4.11 2.13
N LYS A 27 6.00 -5.20 2.63
CA LYS A 27 7.46 -5.44 2.56
C LYS A 27 7.94 -5.67 1.12
N ILE A 28 7.23 -6.50 0.36
CA ILE A 28 7.56 -6.73 -1.06
C ILE A 28 7.47 -5.43 -1.84
N PHE A 29 6.47 -4.59 -1.56
CA PHE A 29 6.38 -3.25 -2.13
C PHE A 29 7.62 -2.40 -1.81
N PHE A 30 8.05 -2.36 -0.55
CA PHE A 30 9.26 -1.62 -0.15
C PHE A 30 10.54 -2.17 -0.81
N PHE A 31 10.62 -3.48 -1.04
CA PHE A 31 11.71 -4.09 -1.80
C PHE A 31 11.77 -3.54 -3.23
N TYR A 32 10.64 -3.55 -3.94
CA TYR A 32 10.62 -3.02 -5.31
C TYR A 32 10.89 -1.52 -5.34
N ALA A 33 10.31 -0.75 -4.43
CA ALA A 33 10.57 0.69 -4.36
C ALA A 33 12.06 0.97 -4.14
N TYR A 34 12.74 0.17 -3.32
CA TYR A 34 14.20 0.22 -3.16
C TYR A 34 14.94 -0.12 -4.46
N GLN A 35 14.62 -1.25 -5.10
CA GLN A 35 15.27 -1.64 -6.37
C GLN A 35 15.10 -0.56 -7.44
N ILE A 36 13.92 0.05 -7.52
CA ILE A 36 13.63 1.15 -8.46
C ILE A 36 14.44 2.40 -8.10
N ASP A 37 14.51 2.78 -6.82
CA ASP A 37 15.30 3.94 -6.40
C ASP A 37 16.79 3.78 -6.70
N GLN A 38 17.33 2.55 -6.66
CA GLN A 38 18.72 2.27 -7.04
C GLN A 38 19.03 2.55 -8.51
N LEU A 39 18.02 2.65 -9.37
CA LEU A 39 18.17 3.02 -10.78
C LEU A 39 18.47 4.52 -10.96
N ASN A 40 18.25 5.33 -9.93
CA ASN A 40 18.61 6.75 -9.93
C ASN A 40 20.09 6.96 -9.53
N PRO A 41 20.71 8.09 -9.95
CA PRO A 41 22.00 8.54 -9.41
C PRO A 41 21.96 8.65 -7.89
N GLU A 42 23.07 8.34 -7.20
CA GLU A 42 23.12 8.30 -5.72
C GLU A 42 22.64 9.60 -5.06
N SER A 43 22.95 10.76 -5.65
CA SER A 43 22.51 12.08 -5.18
C SER A 43 20.99 12.28 -5.20
N GLU A 44 20.27 11.49 -5.99
CA GLU A 44 18.81 11.56 -6.16
C GLU A 44 18.06 10.48 -5.37
N ARG A 45 18.79 9.51 -4.77
CA ARG A 45 18.20 8.42 -4.01
C ARG A 45 17.60 8.91 -2.70
N SER A 46 16.47 8.32 -2.34
CA SER A 46 15.69 8.64 -1.14
C SER A 46 15.65 7.50 -0.12
N LEU A 47 16.03 6.29 -0.57
CA LEU A 47 16.10 5.06 0.19
C LEU A 47 17.56 4.67 0.44
N ASP A 48 17.76 3.85 1.48
CA ASP A 48 19.09 3.36 1.89
C ASP A 48 20.04 4.45 2.44
N PHE A 49 19.45 5.39 3.18
CA PHE A 49 20.18 6.35 3.98
C PHE A 49 19.77 6.26 5.43
N MET A 50 20.70 6.58 6.31
CA MET A 50 20.48 6.72 7.74
C MET A 50 20.74 8.15 8.20
N CYS A 51 20.24 8.49 9.39
CA CYS A 51 20.62 9.74 10.03
C CYS A 51 22.12 9.73 10.32
N ALA A 52 22.80 10.84 10.05
CA ALA A 52 24.23 10.98 10.37
C ALA A 52 24.51 10.91 11.88
N GLU A 53 23.52 11.29 12.69
CA GLU A 53 23.53 11.14 14.14
C GLU A 53 22.35 10.30 14.64
N PRO A 54 22.44 9.73 15.85
CA PRO A 54 21.32 9.05 16.50
C PRO A 54 20.03 9.87 16.51
N ILE A 55 18.93 9.18 16.21
CA ILE A 55 17.60 9.76 16.06
C ILE A 55 17.13 10.36 17.37
N ASP A 56 16.56 11.56 17.29
CA ASP A 56 15.77 12.11 18.37
C ASP A 56 14.38 11.46 18.32
N VAL A 57 14.20 10.40 19.11
CA VAL A 57 12.94 9.64 19.20
C VAL A 57 11.76 10.48 19.66
N GLN A 58 12.00 11.60 20.36
CA GLN A 58 10.93 12.50 20.80
C GLN A 58 10.49 13.46 19.68
N LYS A 59 11.43 13.90 18.83
CA LYS A 59 11.14 14.80 17.70
C LYS A 59 10.75 14.08 16.41
N GLY A 60 11.00 12.78 16.30
CA GLY A 60 10.56 11.97 15.17
C GLY A 60 11.31 12.26 13.88
N GLY A 61 12.65 12.21 13.90
CA GLY A 61 13.48 12.38 12.71
C GLY A 61 14.97 12.46 13.00
N CYS A 62 15.77 12.65 11.94
CA CYS A 62 17.20 12.93 12.08
C CYS A 62 17.43 14.32 12.66
N LYS A 63 18.49 14.48 13.44
CA LYS A 63 18.96 15.80 13.88
C LYS A 63 19.42 16.63 12.67
N ASP A 64 19.28 17.94 12.78
CA ASP A 64 19.67 18.90 11.74
C ASP A 64 21.18 19.19 11.82
N VAL A 65 21.97 18.21 11.37
CA VAL A 65 23.44 18.26 11.29
C VAL A 65 23.87 18.19 9.81
N THR A 66 25.13 18.52 9.52
CA THR A 66 25.65 18.49 8.13
C THR A 66 26.78 17.45 8.01
N PRO A 67 26.63 16.39 7.19
CA PRO A 67 25.43 16.02 6.44
C PRO A 67 24.32 15.47 7.36
N LYS A 68 23.05 15.69 7.01
CA LYS A 68 21.90 15.20 7.81
C LYS A 68 21.70 13.69 7.68
N TYR A 69 22.00 13.18 6.49
CA TYR A 69 21.85 11.79 6.09
C TYR A 69 23.17 11.26 5.56
N VAL A 70 23.47 9.99 5.84
CA VAL A 70 24.61 9.27 5.26
C VAL A 70 24.13 7.96 4.61
N PRO A 71 24.76 7.49 3.51
CA PRO A 71 24.42 6.20 2.90
C PRO A 71 24.57 5.06 3.90
N CYS A 72 23.70 4.05 3.83
CA CYS A 72 23.90 2.81 4.57
C CYS A 72 25.08 2.04 3.98
N THR A 73 26.01 1.56 4.81
CA THR A 73 27.09 0.68 4.38
C THR A 73 26.87 -0.77 4.84
N ALA A 74 27.54 -1.72 4.18
CA ALA A 74 27.41 -3.14 4.53
C ALA A 74 27.79 -3.47 5.98
N VAL A 75 28.60 -2.61 6.63
CA VAL A 75 29.20 -2.79 7.97
C VAL A 75 28.32 -2.24 9.10
N ASP A 76 27.23 -1.54 8.80
CA ASP A 76 26.38 -0.88 9.82
C ASP A 76 25.45 -1.85 10.62
N LYS A 77 25.78 -3.15 10.68
CA LYS A 77 24.96 -4.17 11.37
C LYS A 77 24.82 -3.94 12.90
N ASP A 78 25.77 -3.22 13.50
CA ASP A 78 25.88 -3.10 14.97
C ASP A 78 25.47 -1.72 15.52
N ARG A 79 25.07 -0.76 14.67
CA ARG A 79 24.67 0.59 15.10
C ARG A 79 23.18 0.68 15.37
N GLY A 80 22.69 0.03 16.43
CA GLY A 80 21.43 0.35 17.13
C GLY A 80 20.19 0.72 16.28
N PRO A 81 19.17 1.40 16.83
CA PRO A 81 17.93 1.76 16.13
C PRO A 81 18.09 3.00 15.21
N THR A 82 19.33 3.38 14.89
CA THR A 82 19.63 4.31 13.82
C THR A 82 19.24 3.64 12.49
N ALA A 83 18.50 4.37 11.67
CA ALA A 83 17.95 3.88 10.41
C ALA A 83 19.00 3.13 9.56
N GLY A 84 18.55 2.31 8.62
CA GLY A 84 19.46 1.72 7.65
C GLY A 84 19.71 0.25 7.86
N LYS A 85 18.69 -0.54 7.53
CA LYS A 85 18.83 -1.53 6.47
C LYS A 85 17.44 -2.07 6.14
N LEU A 86 17.04 -1.93 4.88
CA LEU A 86 16.12 -2.90 4.30
C LEU A 86 16.76 -4.32 4.31
N SER A 87 18.04 -4.48 4.70
CA SER A 87 18.79 -5.74 4.73
C SER A 87 18.18 -6.90 5.51
N PRO A 88 17.60 -6.79 6.71
CA PRO A 88 16.89 -7.94 7.31
C PRO A 88 15.65 -8.32 6.49
N MET A 89 15.05 -7.34 5.81
CA MET A 89 13.93 -7.53 4.88
C MET A 89 14.39 -8.22 3.59
N LEU A 90 15.59 -7.84 3.10
CA LEU A 90 16.28 -8.46 1.98
C LEU A 90 16.81 -9.85 2.33
N GLU A 91 17.21 -10.15 3.56
CA GLU A 91 17.71 -11.48 3.98
C GLU A 91 16.61 -12.56 3.90
N GLY A 92 15.35 -12.19 4.16
CA GLY A 92 14.19 -13.06 3.92
C GLY A 92 13.79 -13.16 2.44
N MET A 93 14.07 -12.13 1.64
CA MET A 93 13.81 -12.12 0.19
C MET A 93 14.98 -12.67 -0.64
N SER A 94 16.19 -12.72 -0.09
CA SER A 94 17.42 -13.23 -0.69
C SER A 94 17.47 -14.76 -0.72
N VAL A 95 16.47 -15.41 -0.13
CA VAL A 95 16.22 -16.85 -0.33
C VAL A 95 15.67 -17.11 -1.74
N GLN A 96 15.25 -16.07 -2.46
CA GLN A 96 14.90 -16.17 -3.87
C GLN A 96 16.09 -15.80 -4.73
N SER A 97 16.57 -16.75 -5.54
CA SER A 97 17.62 -16.55 -6.54
C SER A 97 17.20 -15.66 -7.72
N ASN A 98 16.01 -15.03 -7.65
CA ASN A 98 15.43 -14.26 -8.73
C ASN A 98 15.50 -12.76 -8.39
N PRO A 99 16.09 -11.90 -9.24
CA PRO A 99 16.06 -10.44 -9.06
C PRO A 99 14.63 -9.86 -9.05
N THR A 100 13.63 -10.60 -9.53
CA THR A 100 12.22 -10.22 -9.54
C THR A 100 11.37 -11.24 -8.76
N PRO A 101 11.13 -11.02 -7.45
CA PRO A 101 10.43 -11.99 -6.63
C PRO A 101 9.01 -12.25 -7.13
N ASP A 102 8.52 -13.50 -7.06
CA ASP A 102 7.10 -13.78 -7.30
C ASP A 102 6.29 -13.17 -6.15
N VAL A 103 5.54 -12.09 -6.39
CA VAL A 103 4.82 -11.36 -5.34
C VAL A 103 3.92 -12.28 -4.52
N GLU A 104 3.22 -13.22 -5.15
CA GLU A 104 2.25 -14.07 -4.46
C GLU A 104 2.94 -15.18 -3.66
N GLY A 105 3.86 -15.91 -4.29
CA GLY A 105 4.63 -16.96 -3.63
C GLY A 105 5.45 -16.39 -2.47
N THR A 106 6.08 -15.25 -2.68
CA THR A 106 6.83 -14.52 -1.64
C THR A 106 5.92 -14.11 -0.50
N ALA A 107 4.77 -13.51 -0.79
CA ALA A 107 3.85 -13.07 0.25
C ALA A 107 3.35 -14.25 1.09
N LYS A 108 3.00 -15.37 0.45
CA LYS A 108 2.57 -16.60 1.15
C LYS A 108 3.67 -17.16 2.05
N HIS A 109 4.90 -17.21 1.55
CA HIS A 109 6.06 -17.67 2.33
C HIS A 109 6.33 -16.76 3.53
N LEU A 110 6.41 -15.46 3.29
CA LEU A 110 6.62 -14.44 4.31
C LEU A 110 5.47 -14.42 5.35
N GLY A 111 4.24 -14.64 4.89
CA GLY A 111 3.05 -14.74 5.75
C GLY A 111 3.06 -15.97 6.65
N SER A 112 3.56 -17.12 6.16
CA SER A 112 3.63 -18.37 6.95
C SER A 112 4.68 -18.33 8.05
N GLN A 113 5.71 -17.49 7.89
CA GLN A 113 6.75 -17.27 8.92
C GLN A 113 6.26 -16.43 10.11
N GLY A 114 5.02 -15.94 10.09
CA GLY A 114 4.47 -15.16 11.21
C GLY A 114 5.24 -13.86 11.46
N MET A 115 5.84 -13.28 10.42
CA MET A 115 6.68 -12.09 10.53
C MET A 115 6.02 -10.99 11.37
N ASP A 116 6.86 -10.32 12.17
CA ASP A 116 6.43 -9.22 13.02
C ASP A 116 5.63 -8.18 12.22
N GLN A 117 4.46 -7.88 12.78
CA GLN A 117 3.45 -7.00 12.23
C GLN A 117 3.64 -5.55 12.66
N ASN A 118 4.70 -5.25 13.42
CA ASN A 118 5.05 -3.89 13.80
C ASN A 118 5.29 -3.06 12.55
N ARG A 119 4.47 -2.00 12.40
CA ARG A 119 4.61 -1.05 11.30
C ARG A 119 5.98 -0.40 11.42
N TYR A 120 6.73 -0.38 10.32
CA TYR A 120 7.96 0.37 10.25
C TYR A 120 7.66 1.85 10.49
N ALA A 121 8.43 2.44 11.39
CA ALA A 121 8.40 3.89 11.52
C ALA A 121 8.88 4.49 10.18
N PRO A 122 8.13 5.40 9.54
CA PRO A 122 8.42 5.91 8.19
C PRO A 122 9.85 6.42 7.99
N TRP A 123 10.42 7.06 9.01
CA TRP A 123 11.82 7.54 9.03
C TRP A 123 12.87 6.43 8.97
N ARG A 124 12.49 5.15 9.15
CA ARG A 124 13.38 4.00 8.94
C ARG A 124 13.45 3.55 7.48
N VAL A 125 12.52 4.01 6.65
CA VAL A 125 12.36 3.56 5.26
C VAL A 125 12.79 4.67 4.31
N ILE A 126 12.32 5.90 4.52
CA ILE A 126 12.62 7.06 3.65
C ILE A 126 13.25 8.21 4.44
N LYS A 127 14.09 9.02 3.76
CA LYS A 127 14.52 10.33 4.26
C LYS A 127 13.31 11.17 4.66
N ASP A 128 13.38 11.81 5.83
CA ASP A 128 12.34 12.69 6.39
C ASP A 128 10.94 12.04 6.50
N GLY A 129 10.85 10.71 6.59
CA GLY A 129 9.58 9.99 6.70
C GLY A 129 8.82 10.32 7.99
N THR A 130 7.63 10.91 7.87
CA THR A 130 6.84 11.37 9.03
C THR A 130 5.60 10.52 9.34
N ALA A 131 4.94 9.95 8.32
CA ALA A 131 3.73 9.16 8.48
C ALA A 131 3.67 8.03 7.43
N PHE A 132 3.03 6.90 7.77
CA PHE A 132 2.98 5.73 6.88
C PHE A 132 2.38 6.07 5.51
N ASN A 133 1.27 6.81 5.48
CA ASN A 133 0.61 7.19 4.22
C ASN A 133 1.51 8.12 3.39
N LYS A 134 2.16 9.10 4.04
CA LYS A 134 3.14 9.98 3.38
C LYS A 134 4.32 9.21 2.83
N MET A 135 4.76 8.15 3.51
CA MET A 135 5.80 7.27 3.00
C MET A 135 5.36 6.52 1.75
N ILE A 136 4.17 5.92 1.73
CA ILE A 136 3.63 5.28 0.51
C ILE A 136 3.54 6.29 -0.64
N GLU A 137 3.09 7.52 -0.38
CA GLU A 137 3.01 8.59 -1.38
C GLU A 137 4.39 9.02 -1.90
N HIS A 138 5.38 9.13 -1.02
CA HIS A 138 6.75 9.47 -1.39
C HIS A 138 7.40 8.37 -2.24
N LEU A 139 7.28 7.10 -1.82
CA LEU A 139 7.79 5.95 -2.58
C LEU A 139 7.17 5.92 -3.98
N ARG A 140 5.88 6.24 -4.11
CA ARG A 140 5.22 6.40 -5.40
C ARG A 140 5.89 7.48 -6.25
N GLU A 141 6.14 8.65 -5.66
CA GLU A 141 6.74 9.78 -6.39
C GLU A 141 8.13 9.46 -6.89
N VAL A 142 8.93 8.75 -6.07
CA VAL A 142 10.24 8.22 -6.47
C VAL A 142 10.11 7.31 -7.69
N MET A 143 9.27 6.27 -7.62
CA MET A 143 9.10 5.34 -8.74
C MET A 143 8.56 6.03 -10.00
N ALA A 144 7.61 6.95 -9.86
CA ALA A 144 7.06 7.69 -11.00
C ALA A 144 8.11 8.60 -11.65
N LYS A 145 8.93 9.29 -10.84
CA LYS A 145 10.04 10.11 -11.34
C LYS A 145 11.08 9.24 -12.05
N THR A 146 11.46 8.12 -11.47
CA THR A 146 12.40 7.17 -12.08
C THR A 146 11.87 6.69 -13.43
N ASN A 147 10.62 6.24 -13.50
CA ASN A 147 10.00 5.82 -14.76
C ASN A 147 10.01 6.95 -15.81
N ALA A 148 9.64 8.17 -15.42
CA ALA A 148 9.62 9.33 -16.33
C ALA A 148 11.01 9.73 -16.87
N SER A 149 12.08 9.32 -16.20
CA SER A 149 13.46 9.60 -16.62
C SER A 149 14.07 8.53 -17.54
N MET A 150 13.39 7.39 -17.69
CA MET A 150 13.88 6.25 -18.46
C MET A 150 13.53 6.38 -19.95
N THR A 151 14.41 5.86 -20.80
CA THR A 151 14.03 5.53 -22.18
C THR A 151 13.09 4.33 -22.20
N VAL A 152 12.41 4.10 -23.33
CA VAL A 152 11.55 2.92 -23.49
C VAL A 152 12.33 1.61 -23.31
N ASP A 153 13.57 1.55 -23.79
CA ASP A 153 14.41 0.35 -23.68
C ASP A 153 14.89 0.12 -22.24
N ASP A 154 15.25 1.20 -21.52
CA ASP A 154 15.59 1.13 -20.10
C ASP A 154 14.39 0.67 -19.27
N TYR A 155 13.21 1.23 -19.53
CA TYR A 155 11.97 0.80 -18.88
C TYR A 155 11.70 -0.67 -19.15
N ASN A 156 11.79 -1.12 -20.40
CA ASN A 156 11.56 -2.53 -20.76
C ASN A 156 12.54 -3.47 -20.05
N THR A 157 13.78 -3.03 -19.82
CA THR A 157 14.79 -3.78 -19.04
C THR A 157 14.39 -3.91 -17.57
N HIS A 158 13.71 -2.92 -17.00
CA HIS A 158 13.32 -2.87 -15.58
C HIS A 158 11.82 -3.08 -15.32
N LYS A 159 11.04 -3.39 -16.35
CA LYS A 159 9.57 -3.45 -16.33
C LYS A 159 9.02 -4.33 -15.20
N ALA A 160 9.65 -5.48 -14.97
CA ALA A 160 9.24 -6.41 -13.92
C ALA A 160 9.33 -5.82 -12.50
N LEU A 161 10.20 -4.83 -12.26
CA LEU A 161 10.26 -4.13 -10.97
C LEU A 161 9.03 -3.25 -10.75
N PHE A 162 8.62 -2.51 -11.78
CA PHE A 162 7.43 -1.65 -11.73
C PHE A 162 6.15 -2.48 -11.60
N GLU A 163 6.02 -3.55 -12.40
CA GLU A 163 4.87 -4.46 -12.33
C GLU A 163 4.77 -5.15 -10.97
N GLY A 164 5.90 -5.56 -10.39
CA GLY A 164 5.96 -6.12 -9.04
C GLY A 164 5.55 -5.12 -7.95
N ALA A 165 5.99 -3.86 -8.07
CA ALA A 165 5.58 -2.78 -7.17
C ALA A 165 4.08 -2.52 -7.25
N GLU A 166 3.53 -2.42 -8.47
CA GLU A 166 2.09 -2.24 -8.70
C GLU A 166 1.28 -3.39 -8.11
N LEU A 167 1.65 -4.64 -8.43
CA LEU A 167 0.95 -5.81 -7.93
C LEU A 167 0.98 -5.86 -6.41
N SER A 168 2.12 -5.55 -5.78
CA SER A 168 2.24 -5.52 -4.32
C SER A 168 1.31 -4.47 -3.71
N LEU A 169 1.27 -3.25 -4.26
CA LEU A 169 0.36 -2.20 -3.81
C LEU A 169 -1.11 -2.57 -4.02
N ASP A 170 -1.45 -3.18 -5.14
CA ASP A 170 -2.78 -3.68 -5.44
C ASP A 170 -3.23 -4.71 -4.40
N ARG A 171 -2.31 -5.56 -3.93
CA ARG A 171 -2.59 -6.53 -2.87
C ARG A 171 -2.69 -5.92 -1.48
N VAL A 172 -1.90 -4.89 -1.17
CA VAL A 172 -2.08 -4.10 0.06
C VAL A 172 -3.45 -3.43 0.06
N HIS A 173 -3.82 -2.79 -1.06
CA HIS A 173 -5.11 -2.13 -1.24
C HIS A 173 -6.26 -3.13 -1.07
N TRP A 174 -6.22 -4.24 -1.80
CA TRP A 174 -7.21 -5.30 -1.73
C TRP A 174 -7.37 -5.84 -0.32
N SER A 175 -6.26 -6.16 0.37
CA SER A 175 -6.32 -6.66 1.75
C SER A 175 -6.94 -5.64 2.73
N ARG A 176 -6.67 -4.35 2.54
CA ARG A 176 -7.31 -3.27 3.33
C ARG A 176 -8.79 -3.18 3.05
N HIS A 177 -9.18 -3.24 1.78
CA HIS A 177 -10.57 -3.21 1.36
C HIS A 177 -11.35 -4.36 2.00
N VAL A 178 -10.86 -5.58 1.81
CA VAL A 178 -11.40 -6.80 2.39
C VAL A 178 -11.58 -6.73 3.92
N TYR A 179 -10.57 -6.23 4.64
CA TYR A 179 -10.68 -6.05 6.09
C TYR A 179 -11.74 -5.01 6.46
N HIS A 180 -11.92 -3.99 5.63
CA HIS A 180 -12.78 -2.85 5.90
C HIS A 180 -14.24 -3.09 5.54
N SER A 181 -14.52 -3.82 4.45
CA SER A 181 -15.87 -4.01 3.91
C SER A 181 -16.88 -4.59 4.91
N PRO A 182 -16.57 -5.59 5.75
CA PRO A 182 -17.53 -6.11 6.73
C PRO A 182 -18.02 -5.06 7.73
N HIS A 183 -17.14 -4.16 8.16
CA HIS A 183 -17.49 -3.09 9.10
C HIS A 183 -18.40 -2.05 8.45
N LEU A 184 -18.06 -1.65 7.22
CA LEU A 184 -18.88 -0.73 6.44
C LEU A 184 -20.26 -1.32 6.16
N MET A 185 -20.33 -2.56 5.65
CA MET A 185 -21.59 -3.24 5.35
C MET A 185 -22.47 -3.38 6.58
N LYS A 186 -21.89 -3.77 7.74
CA LYS A 186 -22.63 -3.80 8.99
C LYS A 186 -23.20 -2.43 9.33
N TYR A 187 -22.39 -1.38 9.23
CA TYR A 187 -22.84 -0.02 9.49
C TYR A 187 -23.98 0.41 8.55
N LEU A 188 -23.87 0.10 7.25
CA LEU A 188 -24.93 0.41 6.28
C LEU A 188 -26.23 -0.32 6.60
N ALA A 189 -26.17 -1.62 6.94
CA ALA A 189 -27.36 -2.39 7.31
C ALA A 189 -28.03 -1.86 8.59
N ASP A 190 -27.23 -1.44 9.58
CA ASP A 190 -27.73 -0.89 10.84
C ASP A 190 -28.35 0.51 10.68
N ASN A 191 -27.89 1.31 9.71
CA ASN A 191 -28.30 2.72 9.53
C ASN A 191 -29.25 2.96 8.34
N ILE A 192 -29.44 1.99 7.46
CA ILE A 192 -30.37 2.07 6.32
C ILE A 192 -31.31 0.87 6.37
N PRO A 193 -32.40 0.94 7.16
CA PRO A 193 -33.32 -0.18 7.32
C PRO A 193 -33.88 -0.67 5.99
N GLY A 194 -33.82 -1.99 5.77
CA GLY A 194 -34.32 -2.62 4.55
C GLY A 194 -33.37 -2.57 3.35
N ILE A 195 -32.15 -2.02 3.51
CA ILE A 195 -31.16 -2.02 2.42
C ILE A 195 -30.77 -3.46 2.03
N LYS A 196 -30.83 -3.74 0.72
CA LYS A 196 -30.30 -4.95 0.11
C LYS A 196 -28.85 -4.71 -0.32
N LEU A 197 -27.89 -5.07 0.53
CA LEU A 197 -26.46 -4.98 0.20
C LEU A 197 -26.10 -6.02 -0.87
N VAL A 198 -25.46 -5.59 -1.95
CA VAL A 198 -24.91 -6.48 -2.97
C VAL A 198 -23.41 -6.67 -2.73
N ILE A 199 -23.01 -7.94 -2.69
CA ILE A 199 -21.63 -8.35 -2.49
C ILE A 199 -21.18 -9.22 -3.67
N ALA A 200 -19.93 -9.07 -4.09
CA ALA A 200 -19.30 -10.01 -5.00
C ALA A 200 -19.06 -11.36 -4.30
N PRO A 201 -18.97 -12.46 -5.08
CA PRO A 201 -18.48 -13.73 -4.58
C PRO A 201 -17.17 -13.56 -3.84
N VAL A 202 -16.93 -14.48 -2.90
CA VAL A 202 -15.74 -14.54 -2.05
C VAL A 202 -14.47 -14.27 -2.87
N VAL A 203 -13.90 -13.08 -2.70
CA VAL A 203 -12.68 -12.67 -3.40
C VAL A 203 -11.45 -13.24 -2.72
N GLY A 204 -11.58 -13.86 -1.54
CA GLY A 204 -10.49 -14.40 -0.75
C GLY A 204 -10.94 -14.87 0.63
N LYS A 205 -10.00 -15.23 1.49
CA LYS A 205 -10.24 -15.56 2.91
C LYS A 205 -9.51 -14.56 3.79
N ASP A 206 -9.96 -14.20 4.97
CA ASP A 206 -9.18 -13.31 5.86
C ASP A 206 -8.09 -14.08 6.62
N TRP A 207 -7.35 -13.45 7.53
CA TRP A 207 -6.34 -14.15 8.36
C TRP A 207 -6.93 -15.25 9.26
N LYS A 208 -8.23 -15.25 9.50
CA LYS A 208 -8.95 -16.28 10.26
C LYS A 208 -9.57 -17.34 9.34
N GLY A 209 -9.34 -17.26 8.03
CA GLY A 209 -9.94 -18.17 7.05
C GLY A 209 -11.40 -17.86 6.69
N ALA A 210 -11.95 -16.75 7.20
CA ALA A 210 -13.31 -16.33 6.93
C ALA A 210 -13.42 -15.75 5.52
N ASP A 211 -14.50 -16.05 4.81
CA ASP A 211 -14.68 -15.59 3.45
C ASP A 211 -14.78 -14.05 3.39
N THR A 212 -14.01 -13.47 2.49
CA THR A 212 -13.93 -12.03 2.31
C THR A 212 -14.73 -11.63 1.11
N VAL A 213 -15.62 -10.67 1.30
CA VAL A 213 -16.57 -10.24 0.29
C VAL A 213 -16.27 -8.80 -0.10
N ASP A 214 -16.52 -8.49 -1.38
CA ASP A 214 -16.32 -7.17 -1.94
C ASP A 214 -17.67 -6.46 -2.08
N PHE A 215 -17.82 -5.32 -1.42
CA PHE A 215 -19.07 -4.54 -1.43
C PHE A 215 -19.24 -3.83 -2.77
N LYS A 216 -20.36 -4.09 -3.47
CA LYS A 216 -20.66 -3.50 -4.77
C LYS A 216 -21.59 -2.31 -4.62
N LEU A 217 -21.05 -1.10 -4.62
CA LEU A 217 -21.82 0.12 -4.40
C LEU A 217 -22.90 0.32 -5.47
N ASP A 218 -22.55 0.31 -6.76
CA ASP A 218 -23.53 0.58 -7.82
C ASP A 218 -24.59 -0.53 -7.91
N ASP A 219 -24.18 -1.79 -7.74
CA ASP A 219 -25.15 -2.90 -7.73
C ASP A 219 -26.08 -2.80 -6.51
N THR A 220 -25.57 -2.35 -5.36
CA THR A 220 -26.38 -2.07 -4.18
C THR A 220 -27.37 -0.93 -4.47
N ILE A 221 -26.94 0.14 -5.12
CA ILE A 221 -27.85 1.22 -5.51
C ILE A 221 -28.95 0.68 -6.43
N ASN A 222 -28.58 0.00 -7.51
CA ASN A 222 -29.51 -0.54 -8.50
C ASN A 222 -30.50 -1.54 -7.88
N ALA A 223 -30.05 -2.35 -6.92
CA ALA A 223 -30.89 -3.34 -6.24
C ALA A 223 -31.94 -2.72 -5.30
N ASN A 224 -31.79 -1.45 -4.93
CA ASN A 224 -32.66 -0.77 -3.95
C ASN A 224 -33.45 0.40 -4.55
N GLU A 225 -33.04 0.95 -5.69
CA GLU A 225 -33.58 2.20 -6.27
C GLU A 225 -35.11 2.18 -6.46
N ALA A 226 -35.69 1.02 -6.82
CA ALA A 226 -37.13 0.87 -6.96
C ALA A 226 -37.91 0.93 -5.63
N ALA A 227 -37.33 0.42 -4.55
CA ALA A 227 -37.96 0.39 -3.21
C ALA A 227 -37.58 1.62 -2.36
N MET A 228 -36.47 2.27 -2.70
CA MET A 228 -35.87 3.34 -1.94
C MET A 228 -35.30 4.40 -2.91
N PRO A 229 -36.15 5.30 -3.45
CA PRO A 229 -35.75 6.26 -4.48
C PRO A 229 -34.63 7.22 -4.05
N ASP A 230 -34.46 7.45 -2.75
CA ASP A 230 -33.42 8.27 -2.14
C ASP A 230 -32.19 7.47 -1.69
N ILE A 231 -32.03 6.20 -2.11
CA ILE A 231 -30.95 5.31 -1.67
C ILE A 231 -29.55 5.92 -1.87
N ARG A 232 -29.34 6.68 -2.95
CA ARG A 232 -28.05 7.32 -3.24
C ARG A 232 -27.68 8.32 -2.15
N ASP A 233 -28.62 9.17 -1.73
CA ASP A 233 -28.43 10.17 -0.69
C ASP A 233 -28.23 9.49 0.68
N LYS A 234 -29.05 8.46 0.98
CA LYS A 234 -28.89 7.68 2.22
C LYS A 234 -27.53 7.01 2.32
N LEU A 235 -27.05 6.42 1.23
CA LEU A 235 -25.71 5.82 1.18
C LEU A 235 -24.64 6.90 1.38
N GLU A 236 -24.72 8.03 0.67
CA GLU A 236 -23.76 9.12 0.81
C GLU A 236 -23.66 9.62 2.25
N ASP A 237 -24.79 9.83 2.93
CA ASP A 237 -24.83 10.29 4.31
C ASP A 237 -24.32 9.23 5.29
N ALA A 238 -24.66 7.96 5.10
CA ALA A 238 -24.14 6.86 5.89
C ALA A 238 -22.62 6.72 5.71
N TYR A 239 -22.11 6.86 4.49
CA TYR A 239 -20.68 6.86 4.19
C TYR A 239 -19.94 8.00 4.89
N LYS A 240 -20.46 9.23 4.80
CA LYS A 240 -19.88 10.38 5.51
C LYS A 240 -19.83 10.14 7.01
N SER A 241 -20.91 9.60 7.58
CA SER A 241 -21.01 9.33 9.02
C SER A 241 -20.04 8.23 9.46
N PHE A 242 -19.91 7.15 8.68
CA PHE A 242 -18.96 6.08 8.94
C PHE A 242 -17.51 6.58 8.92
N TYR A 243 -17.15 7.38 7.92
CA TYR A 243 -15.80 7.94 7.78
C TYR A 243 -15.54 9.21 8.59
N ALA A 244 -16.52 9.70 9.37
CA ALA A 244 -16.29 10.74 10.37
C ALA A 244 -15.52 10.22 11.59
N VAL A 245 -15.58 8.91 11.85
CA VAL A 245 -14.87 8.25 12.96
C VAL A 245 -13.41 8.01 12.60
N LYS A 246 -12.52 8.19 13.59
CA LYS A 246 -11.05 8.13 13.41
C LYS A 246 -10.57 6.86 12.69
N GLU A 247 -10.95 5.68 13.16
CA GLU A 247 -10.43 4.41 12.61
C GLU A 247 -10.86 4.14 11.16
N PRO A 248 -12.16 4.23 10.79
CA PRO A 248 -12.58 4.17 9.39
C PRO A 248 -11.90 5.21 8.51
N LYS A 249 -11.76 6.45 9.00
CA LYS A 249 -11.08 7.54 8.28
C LYS A 249 -9.62 7.19 7.98
N GLU A 250 -8.88 6.73 8.98
CA GLU A 250 -7.47 6.33 8.78
C GLU A 250 -7.34 5.17 7.78
N HIS A 251 -8.25 4.19 7.82
CA HIS A 251 -8.31 3.11 6.83
C HIS A 251 -8.61 3.63 5.42
N GLN A 252 -9.56 4.55 5.28
CA GLN A 252 -9.91 5.17 4.00
C GLN A 252 -8.70 5.88 3.38
N ILE A 253 -7.95 6.64 4.19
CA ILE A 253 -6.77 7.36 3.71
C ILE A 253 -5.71 6.38 3.20
N VAL A 254 -5.49 5.24 3.86
CA VAL A 254 -4.56 4.20 3.37
C VAL A 254 -5.02 3.66 2.02
N MET A 255 -6.29 3.24 1.91
CA MET A 255 -6.84 2.70 0.65
C MET A 255 -6.71 3.71 -0.49
N GLN A 256 -7.10 4.96 -0.25
CA GLN A 256 -6.96 6.03 -1.25
C GLN A 256 -5.50 6.30 -1.61
N SER A 257 -4.56 6.17 -0.65
CA SER A 257 -3.13 6.34 -0.93
C SER A 257 -2.59 5.24 -1.84
N CYS A 258 -3.00 3.98 -1.63
CA CYS A 258 -2.64 2.86 -2.51
C CYS A 258 -3.24 3.02 -3.91
N GLU A 259 -4.51 3.43 -4.00
CA GLU A 259 -5.18 3.65 -5.30
C GLU A 259 -4.53 4.81 -6.08
N ARG A 260 -4.24 5.93 -5.38
CA ARG A 260 -3.45 7.02 -5.96
C ARG A 260 -2.03 6.59 -6.34
N ALA A 261 -1.47 5.56 -5.69
CA ALA A 261 -0.17 5.01 -6.02
C ALA A 261 -0.19 4.24 -7.33
N LYS A 262 -1.10 3.28 -7.43
CA LYS A 262 -1.37 2.51 -8.65
C LYS A 262 -1.58 3.40 -9.88
N ASN A 263 -2.47 4.39 -9.80
CA ASN A 263 -2.85 5.19 -10.96
C ASN A 263 -1.70 6.07 -11.51
N ARG A 264 -0.70 6.42 -10.69
CA ARG A 264 0.46 7.20 -11.17
C ARG A 264 1.59 6.33 -11.73
N ILE A 265 1.79 5.11 -11.23
CA ILE A 265 2.80 4.20 -11.82
C ILE A 265 2.38 3.86 -13.26
N LYS A 266 1.08 3.60 -13.47
CA LYS A 266 0.47 3.39 -14.80
C LYS A 266 0.48 4.64 -15.69
N GLY A 267 0.41 5.82 -15.09
CA GLY A 267 0.21 7.12 -15.76
C GLY A 267 1.42 7.70 -16.48
N VAL A 268 2.57 6.99 -16.53
CA VAL A 268 3.73 7.38 -17.36
C VAL A 268 3.82 6.52 -18.63
N SER A 269 2.71 5.90 -19.06
CA SER A 269 2.65 5.28 -20.38
C SER A 269 2.68 6.37 -21.46
N CYS A 270 3.87 6.66 -21.98
CA CYS A 270 4.13 7.23 -23.30
C CYS A 270 3.16 8.34 -23.74
N SER A 271 3.23 9.52 -23.13
CA SER A 271 2.71 10.74 -23.77
C SER A 271 3.72 11.29 -24.79
N THR A 272 4.05 10.46 -25.78
CA THR A 272 4.52 10.82 -27.13
C THR A 272 4.56 9.55 -27.99
N LEU A 273 3.39 9.16 -28.49
CA LEU A 273 3.17 8.61 -29.83
C LEU A 273 1.82 9.12 -30.34
#